data_AF-A0A7Z9KUN4-F1
#
_entry.id   AF-A0A7Z9KUN4-F1
#
_cell.length_a   1.000
_cell.length_b   1.000
_cell.length_c   1.000
_cell.angle_alpha   90.00
_cell.angle_beta   90.00
_cell.angle_gamma   90.00
#
_symmetry.space_group_name_H-M   'P 1'
#
loop_
_entity.id
_entity.type
_entity.pdbx_description
1 polymer ?
#
loop_
_entity_poly.entity_id
_entity_poly.type
_entity_poly.pdbx_seq_one_letter_code
_entity_poly.pdbx_strand_id
1 'polypeptide(L)'
;MASKNDYQWLRFKRKSDLATQERPPIPLETRSNGEYFHTQTAHEKRLFEAIIRRADEGSKQLGIERRRFLAESVGMAASLSIVNLSCSQGGFTSSGDTSPMDIGDLSDSGRGDGNGYDVGEDVLDRTQTCEKLGSKRLGTDKEFIFDIQTHHVNANGPWRQTNPLFATFLSFLPHAGCGLGAMECLGVEQYIEQIFLNSDTSVAVLSSVPAALCSDTITSNCDSPLRNEEIIESRELVNSLAHSQRVINHCMIVPNVDLAEQLSIMDAIHSESEVAAWKCYPPWGPKGTGWRLDDPSIGLPFIQKGIEIGVPIFCIHKGIPLPGFDSKNTDPADVGVVAKIFPSGRFIVYHSGYKHGSDAPKGPYDPNN
;
A
#
# COMPACT_ATOMS: atom_id res chain seq x y z
N MET A 1 -22.26 -12.27 -30.50
CA MET A 1 -22.69 -10.86 -30.43
C MET A 1 -21.52 -10.05 -29.89
N ALA A 2 -21.01 -9.09 -30.67
CA ALA A 2 -19.84 -8.28 -30.32
C ALA A 2 -20.14 -7.39 -29.10
N SER A 3 -19.30 -7.41 -28.07
CA SER A 3 -19.50 -6.57 -26.88
C SER A 3 -19.17 -5.12 -27.22
N LYS A 4 -20.17 -4.25 -27.02
CA LYS A 4 -20.02 -2.79 -27.02
C LYS A 4 -19.34 -2.40 -25.69
N ASN A 5 -18.01 -2.33 -25.70
CA ASN A 5 -17.22 -1.46 -24.81
C ASN A 5 -15.80 -1.37 -25.36
N ASP A 6 -15.67 -0.94 -26.61
CA ASP A 6 -14.39 -0.44 -27.08
C ASP A 6 -14.15 0.91 -26.39
N TYR A 7 -13.11 0.99 -25.56
CA TYR A 7 -12.69 2.24 -24.93
C TYR A 7 -12.59 3.33 -26.00
N GLN A 8 -13.54 4.27 -25.99
CA GLN A 8 -13.73 5.23 -27.08
C GLN A 8 -12.46 6.04 -27.40
N TRP A 9 -11.63 6.31 -26.39
CA TRP A 9 -10.38 7.04 -26.52
C TRP A 9 -9.27 6.30 -27.31
N LEU A 10 -9.38 4.98 -27.52
CA LEU A 10 -8.46 4.22 -28.39
C LEU A 10 -8.77 4.41 -29.89
N ARG A 11 -10.01 4.75 -30.24
CA ARG A 11 -10.47 4.92 -31.65
C ARG A 11 -10.40 6.35 -32.16
N PHE A 12 -10.42 7.36 -31.29
CA PHE A 12 -10.43 8.78 -31.68
C PHE A 12 -9.04 9.36 -31.97
N LYS A 13 -8.17 8.62 -32.68
CA LYS A 13 -6.91 9.17 -33.19
C LYS A 13 -7.02 9.55 -34.66
N ARG A 14 -6.66 10.79 -34.97
CA ARG A 14 -6.44 11.26 -36.34
C ARG A 14 -5.15 10.64 -36.87
N LYS A 15 -5.06 10.42 -38.18
CA LYS A 15 -3.82 9.94 -38.86
C LYS A 15 -2.57 10.80 -38.56
N SER A 16 -2.78 12.03 -38.11
CA SER A 16 -1.75 13.02 -37.74
C SER A 16 -1.32 12.95 -36.28
N ASP A 17 -2.03 12.22 -35.41
CA ASP A 17 -1.66 12.11 -34.01
C ASP A 17 -0.43 11.20 -33.89
N LEU A 18 0.59 11.63 -33.14
CA LEU A 18 1.76 10.80 -32.84
C LEU A 18 1.27 9.42 -32.38
N ALA A 19 1.85 8.36 -32.96
CA ALA A 19 1.56 6.99 -32.57
C ALA A 19 1.70 6.93 -31.04
N THR A 20 0.61 6.65 -30.33
CA THR A 20 0.69 6.50 -28.86
C THR A 20 1.50 5.26 -28.64
N GLN A 21 2.69 5.47 -28.07
CA GLN A 21 3.68 4.43 -27.83
C GLN A 21 3.02 3.26 -27.11
N GLU A 22 3.33 2.05 -27.56
CA GLU A 22 2.95 0.82 -26.87
C GLU A 22 3.77 0.74 -25.59
N ARG A 23 3.28 1.43 -24.56
CA ARG A 23 3.93 1.48 -23.27
C ARG A 23 3.30 0.45 -22.35
N PRO A 24 4.10 -0.30 -21.59
CA PRO A 24 3.61 -1.06 -20.46
C PRO A 24 2.84 -0.16 -19.48
N PRO A 25 1.86 -0.69 -18.75
CA PRO A 25 1.17 0.05 -17.70
C PRO A 25 2.11 0.46 -16.55
N ILE A 26 3.27 -0.20 -16.41
CA ILE A 26 4.35 0.19 -15.51
C ILE A 26 5.37 1.03 -16.29
N PRO A 27 5.59 2.30 -15.93
CA PRO A 27 6.52 3.17 -16.66
C PRO A 27 7.97 2.76 -16.38
N LEU A 28 8.58 2.04 -17.33
CA LEU A 28 9.97 1.57 -17.26
C LEU A 28 10.92 2.34 -18.19
N GLU A 29 10.40 3.28 -18.97
CA GLU A 29 11.19 4.14 -19.85
C GLU A 29 11.85 5.29 -19.07
N THR A 30 12.69 6.06 -19.76
CA THR A 30 13.17 7.35 -19.28
C THR A 30 11.97 8.25 -19.03
N ARG A 31 11.86 8.75 -17.80
CA ARG A 31 10.66 9.44 -17.32
C ARG A 31 11.05 10.63 -16.48
N SER A 32 10.23 11.68 -16.56
CA SER A 32 10.41 12.87 -15.74
C SER A 32 9.05 13.46 -15.40
N ASN A 33 8.93 13.97 -14.18
CA ASN A 33 7.77 14.75 -13.72
C ASN A 33 8.05 16.26 -13.73
N GLY A 34 9.14 16.71 -14.37
CA GLY A 34 9.59 18.11 -14.35
C GLY A 34 10.55 18.46 -13.22
N GLU A 35 10.60 17.66 -12.14
CA GLU A 35 11.46 17.88 -10.97
C GLU A 35 12.51 16.78 -10.77
N TYR A 36 12.20 15.58 -11.25
CA TYR A 36 13.07 14.41 -11.24
C TYR A 36 13.22 13.90 -12.68
N PHE A 37 14.45 13.61 -13.09
CA PHE A 37 14.75 12.98 -14.37
C PHE A 37 15.32 11.59 -14.13
N HIS A 38 14.52 10.57 -14.42
CA HIS A 38 14.92 9.18 -14.33
C HIS A 38 15.39 8.71 -15.70
N THR A 39 16.67 8.37 -15.82
CA THR A 39 17.18 7.70 -17.02
C THR A 39 16.91 6.21 -16.90
N GLN A 40 16.29 5.62 -17.92
CA GLN A 40 16.06 4.18 -17.97
C GLN A 40 17.37 3.42 -17.73
N THR A 41 17.36 2.52 -16.75
CA THR A 41 18.48 1.62 -16.47
C THR A 41 18.50 0.43 -17.45
N ALA A 42 19.65 -0.24 -17.59
CA ALA A 42 19.75 -1.46 -18.39
C ALA A 42 18.81 -2.57 -17.87
N HIS A 43 18.55 -2.62 -16.57
CA HIS A 43 17.58 -3.55 -15.98
C HIS A 43 16.15 -3.20 -16.39
N GLU A 44 15.72 -1.94 -16.23
CA GLU A 44 14.39 -1.51 -16.65
C GLU A 44 14.15 -1.67 -18.16
N LYS A 45 15.19 -1.48 -18.97
CA LYS A 45 15.12 -1.74 -20.42
C LYS A 45 14.81 -3.22 -20.70
N ARG A 46 15.48 -4.14 -20.01
CA ARG A 46 15.21 -5.58 -20.14
C ARG A 46 13.81 -5.96 -19.65
N LEU A 47 13.35 -5.37 -18.55
CA LEU A 47 11.97 -5.54 -18.07
C LEU A 47 10.96 -5.05 -19.11
N PHE A 48 11.18 -3.85 -19.66
CA PHE A 48 10.31 -3.29 -20.68
C PHE A 48 10.21 -4.22 -21.90
N GLU A 49 11.34 -4.68 -22.43
CA GLU A 49 11.38 -5.59 -23.58
C GLU A 49 10.70 -6.94 -23.28
N ALA A 50 10.88 -7.48 -22.07
CA ALA A 50 10.23 -8.72 -21.64
C ALA A 50 8.71 -8.56 -21.52
N ILE A 51 8.23 -7.43 -20.98
CA ILE A 51 6.79 -7.14 -20.89
C ILE A 51 6.18 -6.96 -22.28
N ILE A 52 6.85 -6.25 -23.19
CA ILE A 52 6.38 -6.07 -24.57
C ILE A 52 6.29 -7.42 -25.30
N ARG A 53 7.31 -8.29 -25.15
CA ARG A 53 7.28 -9.64 -25.72
C ARG A 53 6.13 -10.47 -25.15
N ARG A 54 5.91 -10.42 -23.84
CA ARG A 54 4.81 -11.11 -23.18
C ARG A 54 3.44 -10.59 -23.64
N ALA A 55 3.33 -9.29 -23.87
CA ALA A 55 2.13 -8.67 -24.40
C ALA A 55 1.90 -9.03 -25.88
N ASP A 56 2.94 -9.21 -26.69
CA ASP A 56 2.82 -9.74 -28.06
C ASP A 56 2.26 -11.17 -28.07
N GLU A 57 2.77 -12.04 -27.21
CA GLU A 57 2.28 -13.41 -27.06
C GLU A 57 0.83 -13.44 -26.60
N GLY A 58 0.53 -12.74 -25.49
CA GLY A 58 -0.81 -12.68 -24.92
C GLY A 58 -1.85 -12.05 -25.85
N SER A 59 -1.48 -10.99 -26.58
CA SER A 59 -2.39 -10.35 -27.52
C SER A 59 -2.72 -11.24 -28.72
N LYS A 60 -1.74 -12.00 -29.25
CA LYS A 60 -1.97 -13.01 -30.30
C LYS A 60 -2.85 -14.15 -29.82
N GLN A 61 -2.60 -14.66 -28.61
CA GLN A 61 -3.42 -15.72 -28.00
C GLN A 61 -4.87 -15.28 -27.80
N LEU A 62 -5.09 -14.03 -27.37
CA LEU A 62 -6.43 -13.48 -27.12
C LEU A 62 -7.10 -12.88 -28.36
N GLY A 63 -6.41 -12.82 -29.51
CA GLY A 63 -6.93 -12.24 -30.75
C GLY A 63 -7.25 -10.75 -30.65
N ILE A 64 -6.53 -10.00 -29.81
CA ILE A 64 -6.70 -8.55 -29.62
C ILE A 64 -5.42 -7.80 -29.99
N GLU A 65 -5.52 -6.48 -30.21
CA GLU A 65 -4.31 -5.67 -30.42
C GLU A 65 -3.47 -5.59 -29.13
N ARG A 66 -2.13 -5.67 -29.26
CA ARG A 66 -1.19 -5.52 -28.14
C ARG A 66 -1.45 -4.27 -27.30
N ARG A 67 -1.82 -3.16 -27.94
CA ARG A 67 -2.19 -1.91 -27.24
C ARG A 67 -3.38 -2.12 -26.30
N ARG A 68 -4.41 -2.82 -26.76
CA ARG A 68 -5.58 -3.14 -25.95
C ARG A 68 -5.21 -4.10 -24.82
N PHE A 69 -4.39 -5.11 -25.12
CA PHE A 69 -3.87 -6.03 -24.12
C PHE A 69 -3.17 -5.28 -22.97
N LEU A 70 -2.23 -4.37 -23.29
CA LEU A 70 -1.48 -3.58 -22.31
C LEU A 70 -2.36 -2.60 -21.50
N ALA A 71 -3.49 -2.18 -22.05
CA ALA A 71 -4.44 -1.27 -21.40
C ALA A 71 -5.48 -2.00 -20.51
N GLU A 72 -5.60 -3.32 -20.63
CA GLU A 72 -6.51 -4.14 -19.82
C GLU A 72 -5.79 -4.72 -18.58
N SER A 73 -6.56 -5.24 -17.63
CA SER A 73 -6.03 -5.85 -16.39
C SER A 73 -5.04 -6.99 -16.65
N VAL A 74 -5.23 -7.75 -17.74
CA VAL A 74 -4.29 -8.80 -18.18
C VAL A 74 -2.92 -8.23 -18.56
N GLY A 75 -2.86 -7.01 -19.10
CA GLY A 75 -1.61 -6.31 -19.39
C GLY A 75 -0.86 -5.89 -18.13
N MET A 76 -1.58 -5.44 -17.10
CA MET A 76 -0.99 -5.16 -15.78
C MET A 76 -0.50 -6.45 -15.11
N ALA A 77 -1.30 -7.52 -15.12
CA ALA A 77 -0.93 -8.81 -14.56
C ALA A 77 0.33 -9.39 -15.25
N ALA A 78 0.38 -9.35 -16.58
CA ALA A 78 1.57 -9.75 -17.35
C ALA A 78 2.79 -8.86 -17.05
N SER A 79 2.58 -7.57 -16.77
CA SER A 79 3.68 -6.67 -16.42
C SER A 79 4.26 -6.98 -15.05
N LEU A 80 3.39 -7.16 -14.04
CA LEU A 80 3.79 -7.47 -12.68
C LEU A 80 4.40 -8.88 -12.54
N SER A 81 3.95 -9.85 -13.35
CA SER A 81 4.56 -11.19 -13.33
C SER A 81 6.00 -11.17 -13.83
N ILE A 82 6.30 -10.40 -14.87
CA ILE A 82 7.68 -10.20 -15.34
C ILE A 82 8.54 -9.49 -14.29
N VAL A 83 8.00 -8.49 -13.60
CA VAL A 83 8.70 -7.83 -12.48
C VAL A 83 8.98 -8.84 -11.36
N ASN A 84 7.99 -9.62 -10.95
CA ASN A 84 8.13 -10.66 -9.92
C ASN A 84 9.20 -11.71 -10.29
N LEU A 85 9.20 -12.21 -11.52
CA LEU A 85 10.20 -13.17 -12.01
C LEU A 85 11.60 -12.57 -12.08
N SER A 86 11.72 -11.29 -12.43
CA SER A 86 13.02 -10.63 -12.46
C SER A 86 13.65 -10.48 -11.07
N CYS A 87 12.82 -10.41 -10.02
CA CYS A 87 13.25 -10.38 -8.63
C CYS A 87 13.62 -11.77 -8.10
N SER A 88 13.04 -12.85 -8.65
CA SER A 88 13.26 -14.23 -8.20
C SER A 88 14.53 -14.87 -8.77
N GLN A 89 14.99 -14.45 -9.93
CA GLN A 89 16.15 -15.03 -10.62
C GLN A 89 17.52 -14.49 -10.15
N GLY A 90 17.62 -13.96 -8.92
CA GLY A 90 18.89 -13.49 -8.38
C GLY A 90 19.58 -12.50 -9.32
N GLY A 91 18.92 -11.37 -9.60
CA GLY A 91 19.43 -10.18 -10.29
C GLY A 91 20.40 -10.43 -11.44
N PHE A 92 19.96 -10.33 -12.70
CA PHE A 92 20.76 -10.25 -13.94
C PHE A 92 22.27 -10.04 -13.71
N THR A 93 23.01 -11.11 -13.43
CA THR A 93 24.45 -10.99 -13.24
C THR A 93 25.09 -10.76 -14.59
N SER A 94 26.06 -9.86 -14.59
CA SER A 94 26.81 -9.35 -15.73
C SER A 94 27.76 -10.37 -16.35
N SER A 95 27.27 -11.54 -16.76
CA SER A 95 28.03 -12.46 -17.61
C SER A 95 27.48 -12.36 -19.03
N GLY A 96 28.37 -12.01 -19.96
CA GLY A 96 28.03 -11.51 -21.29
C GLY A 96 27.63 -12.57 -22.29
N ASP A 97 26.57 -13.33 -22.01
CA ASP A 97 25.95 -14.20 -23.01
C ASP A 97 24.73 -13.53 -23.65
N THR A 98 24.83 -13.25 -24.94
CA THR A 98 23.82 -12.58 -25.77
C THR A 98 22.69 -13.51 -26.23
N SER A 99 22.34 -14.51 -25.45
CA SER A 99 21.27 -15.43 -25.81
C SER A 99 19.91 -14.84 -25.43
N PRO A 100 18.95 -14.74 -26.37
CA PRO A 100 17.56 -14.41 -26.03
C PRO A 100 17.05 -15.43 -25.01
N MET A 101 16.40 -14.98 -23.93
CA MET A 101 15.66 -15.91 -23.06
C MET A 101 14.67 -16.71 -23.91
N ASP A 102 14.84 -18.02 -23.88
CA ASP A 102 13.90 -18.99 -24.45
C ASP A 102 12.77 -19.18 -23.43
N ILE A 103 11.56 -18.78 -23.82
CA ILE A 103 10.35 -18.86 -22.99
C ILE A 103 9.85 -20.32 -22.89
N GLY A 104 10.48 -21.25 -23.62
CA GLY A 104 10.16 -22.67 -23.61
C GLY A 104 10.49 -23.42 -22.32
N ASP A 105 11.24 -22.84 -21.39
CA ASP A 105 11.67 -23.51 -20.15
C ASP A 105 10.89 -23.04 -18.89
N LEU A 106 9.60 -22.76 -19.07
CA LEU A 106 8.68 -22.42 -17.98
C LEU A 106 8.21 -23.63 -17.16
N SER A 107 8.62 -24.86 -17.53
CA SER A 107 8.16 -26.10 -16.90
C SER A 107 9.01 -26.59 -15.72
N ASP A 108 10.17 -25.97 -15.45
CA ASP A 108 10.99 -26.34 -14.30
C ASP A 108 11.00 -25.22 -13.26
N SER A 109 9.97 -25.21 -12.42
CA SER A 109 9.97 -24.50 -11.13
C SER A 109 10.93 -25.20 -10.15
N GLY A 110 12.18 -25.31 -10.55
CA GLY A 110 13.28 -25.87 -9.78
C GLY A 110 13.91 -24.82 -8.88
N ARG A 111 13.53 -24.83 -7.60
CA ARG A 111 14.32 -24.46 -6.41
C ARG A 111 15.50 -23.51 -6.66
N GLY A 112 15.22 -22.22 -6.72
CA GLY A 112 16.22 -21.16 -6.52
C GLY A 112 15.81 -20.30 -5.33
N ASP A 113 16.77 -19.94 -4.48
CA ASP A 113 16.59 -19.22 -3.21
C ASP A 113 16.14 -17.73 -3.36
N GLY A 114 15.46 -17.39 -4.46
CA GLY A 114 14.95 -16.05 -4.73
C GLY A 114 13.49 -15.87 -4.31
N ASN A 115 13.19 -14.76 -3.65
CA ASN A 115 11.88 -14.36 -3.13
C ASN A 115 10.85 -14.00 -4.23
N GLY A 116 10.66 -14.86 -5.22
CA GLY A 116 9.55 -14.75 -6.18
C GLY A 116 8.27 -15.35 -5.62
N TYR A 117 7.13 -14.73 -5.90
CA TYR A 117 5.83 -15.37 -5.67
C TYR A 117 5.52 -16.33 -6.83
N ASP A 118 5.10 -17.56 -6.53
CA ASP A 118 4.54 -18.45 -7.54
C ASP A 118 3.18 -17.88 -7.99
N VAL A 119 3.12 -17.41 -9.24
CA VAL A 119 1.91 -16.82 -9.85
C VAL A 119 1.18 -17.82 -10.76
N GLY A 120 1.66 -19.06 -10.88
CA GLY A 120 1.21 -20.07 -11.83
C GLY A 120 1.59 -19.78 -13.29
N GLU A 121 1.50 -20.80 -14.15
CA GLU A 121 1.93 -20.73 -15.56
C GLU A 121 1.07 -19.78 -16.43
N ASP A 122 -0.18 -19.53 -16.03
CA ASP A 122 -1.22 -19.05 -16.95
C ASP A 122 -1.68 -17.59 -16.70
N VAL A 123 -0.72 -16.68 -16.53
CA VAL A 123 -0.99 -15.23 -16.38
C VAL A 123 -1.64 -14.60 -17.64
N LEU A 124 -1.73 -15.34 -18.75
CA LEU A 124 -2.33 -14.88 -20.01
C LEU A 124 -3.76 -15.34 -20.26
N ASP A 125 -4.28 -16.29 -19.47
CA ASP A 125 -5.69 -16.65 -19.59
C ASP A 125 -6.52 -15.52 -19.00
N ARG A 126 -7.17 -14.73 -19.87
CA ARG A 126 -8.08 -13.65 -19.47
C ARG A 126 -9.20 -14.16 -18.57
N THR A 127 -9.73 -15.35 -18.83
CA THR A 127 -10.80 -15.96 -18.04
C THR A 127 -10.27 -16.34 -16.67
N GLN A 128 -9.11 -17.00 -16.60
CA GLN A 128 -8.50 -17.40 -15.33
C GLN A 128 -7.97 -16.20 -14.54
N THR A 129 -7.48 -15.16 -15.20
CA THR A 129 -7.05 -13.89 -14.59
C THR A 129 -8.24 -13.15 -14.02
N CYS A 130 -9.35 -13.06 -14.76
CA CYS A 130 -10.62 -12.52 -14.26
C CYS A 130 -11.24 -13.37 -13.14
N GLU A 131 -11.14 -14.71 -13.23
CA GLU A 131 -11.60 -15.65 -12.20
C GLU A 131 -10.76 -15.56 -10.92
N LYS A 132 -9.43 -15.43 -11.04
CA LYS A 132 -8.49 -15.23 -9.93
C LYS A 132 -8.60 -13.83 -9.32
N LEU A 133 -8.85 -12.80 -10.13
CA LEU A 133 -9.09 -11.40 -9.69
C LEU A 133 -10.54 -11.14 -9.27
N GLY A 134 -11.41 -12.16 -9.24
CA GLY A 134 -12.70 -12.09 -8.55
C GLY A 134 -13.89 -11.58 -9.36
N SER A 135 -13.77 -11.30 -10.67
CA SER A 135 -14.89 -10.76 -11.45
C SER A 135 -16.07 -11.73 -11.58
N LYS A 136 -15.84 -13.04 -11.45
CA LYS A 136 -16.89 -14.06 -11.46
C LYS A 136 -17.54 -14.30 -10.09
N ARG A 137 -16.84 -13.96 -8.98
CA ARG A 137 -17.34 -14.16 -7.61
C ARG A 137 -18.26 -13.04 -7.13
N LEU A 138 -18.19 -11.85 -7.74
CA LEU A 138 -18.93 -10.66 -7.30
C LEU A 138 -20.22 -10.38 -8.08
N GLY A 139 -20.53 -11.21 -9.08
CA GLY A 139 -21.87 -11.29 -9.69
C GLY A 139 -22.43 -10.02 -10.32
N THR A 140 -21.65 -8.97 -10.55
CA THR A 140 -22.10 -7.74 -11.22
C THR A 140 -20.95 -7.06 -11.95
N ASP A 141 -21.27 -6.20 -12.90
CA ASP A 141 -20.35 -5.33 -13.66
C ASP A 141 -19.63 -4.27 -12.77
N LYS A 142 -19.35 -4.59 -11.50
CA LYS A 142 -18.78 -3.69 -10.48
C LYS A 142 -17.42 -4.19 -10.01
N GLU A 143 -16.47 -3.27 -9.92
CA GLU A 143 -15.12 -3.53 -9.42
C GLU A 143 -15.13 -3.78 -7.91
N PHE A 144 -14.24 -4.66 -7.44
CA PHE A 144 -13.95 -4.76 -6.01
C PHE A 144 -12.88 -3.75 -5.64
N ILE A 145 -13.26 -2.72 -4.88
CA ILE A 145 -12.33 -1.71 -4.40
C ILE A 145 -12.06 -1.95 -2.92
N PHE A 146 -10.80 -2.27 -2.60
CA PHE A 146 -10.33 -2.41 -1.24
C PHE A 146 -9.46 -1.22 -0.88
N ASP A 147 -10.02 -0.28 -0.12
CA ASP A 147 -9.31 0.89 0.38
C ASP A 147 -8.53 0.52 1.65
N ILE A 148 -7.21 0.45 1.56
CA ILE A 148 -6.32 -0.05 2.61
C ILE A 148 -5.91 1.03 3.64
N GLN A 149 -6.38 2.27 3.48
CA GLN A 149 -6.05 3.33 4.42
C GLN A 149 -7.12 4.42 4.47
N THR A 150 -8.06 4.26 5.39
CA THR A 150 -9.06 5.28 5.70
C THR A 150 -8.99 5.71 7.16
N HIS A 151 -9.56 6.89 7.45
CA HIS A 151 -9.59 7.48 8.78
C HIS A 151 -10.92 8.21 8.99
N HIS A 152 -11.41 8.19 10.21
CA HIS A 152 -12.38 9.16 10.73
C HIS A 152 -11.95 9.54 12.15
N VAL A 153 -12.69 10.44 12.78
CA VAL A 153 -12.45 10.85 14.18
C VAL A 153 -13.67 10.58 15.03
N ASN A 154 -13.48 10.39 16.33
CA ASN A 154 -14.57 10.54 17.29
C ASN A 154 -14.85 12.05 17.47
N ALA A 155 -15.88 12.57 16.79
CA ALA A 155 -16.21 14.00 16.80
C ALA A 155 -16.49 14.58 18.21
N ASN A 156 -16.88 13.72 19.15
CA ASN A 156 -17.23 14.09 20.52
C ASN A 156 -16.24 13.52 21.56
N GLY A 157 -15.10 12.99 21.10
CA GLY A 157 -14.14 12.30 21.95
C GLY A 157 -13.39 13.25 22.90
N PRO A 158 -12.90 12.72 24.04
CA PRO A 158 -12.16 13.50 25.04
C PRO A 158 -10.85 14.08 24.49
N TRP A 159 -10.30 13.48 23.44
CA TRP A 159 -9.10 13.94 22.73
C TRP A 159 -9.18 15.40 22.27
N ARG A 160 -10.39 15.94 22.06
CA ARG A 160 -10.56 17.35 21.69
C ARG A 160 -10.06 18.32 22.76
N GLN A 161 -10.08 17.90 24.01
CA GLN A 161 -9.60 18.68 25.15
C GLN A 161 -8.13 18.39 25.45
N THR A 162 -7.74 17.11 25.39
CA THR A 162 -6.36 16.68 25.69
C THR A 162 -5.41 16.92 24.52
N ASN A 163 -5.90 17.06 23.29
CA ASN A 163 -5.13 17.29 22.07
C ASN A 163 -5.71 18.39 21.14
N PRO A 164 -5.76 19.65 21.59
CA PRO A 164 -6.33 20.75 20.81
C PRO A 164 -5.55 21.05 19.52
N LEU A 165 -4.28 20.66 19.44
CA LEU A 165 -3.46 20.80 18.24
C LEU A 165 -3.95 19.89 17.11
N PHE A 166 -4.36 18.65 17.41
CA PHE A 166 -4.99 17.80 16.40
C PHE A 166 -6.32 18.37 15.93
N ALA A 167 -7.16 18.86 16.84
CA ALA A 167 -8.47 19.42 16.48
C ALA A 167 -8.30 20.62 15.53
N THR A 168 -7.30 21.45 15.80
CA THR A 168 -6.92 22.59 14.95
C THR A 168 -6.45 22.10 13.57
N PHE A 169 -5.49 21.17 13.52
CA PHE A 169 -4.96 20.62 12.27
C PHE A 169 -6.07 19.98 11.40
N LEU A 170 -6.90 19.14 12.01
CA LEU A 170 -7.99 18.43 11.33
C LEU A 170 -9.02 19.39 10.74
N SER A 171 -9.28 20.51 11.41
CA SER A 171 -10.22 21.54 10.91
C SER A 171 -9.77 22.24 9.63
N PHE A 172 -8.47 22.16 9.28
CA PHE A 172 -7.94 22.70 8.02
C PHE A 172 -7.91 21.67 6.88
N LEU A 173 -8.30 20.42 7.12
CA LEU A 173 -8.38 19.43 6.06
C LEU A 173 -9.56 19.75 5.12
N PRO A 174 -9.44 19.51 3.81
CA PRO A 174 -10.52 19.80 2.85
C PRO A 174 -11.87 19.16 3.23
N HIS A 175 -11.82 17.96 3.80
CA HIS A 175 -12.99 17.18 4.19
C HIS A 175 -13.67 17.69 5.47
N ALA A 176 -13.07 18.63 6.21
CA ALA A 176 -13.70 19.27 7.36
C ALA A 176 -14.75 20.33 6.97
N GLY A 177 -14.88 20.64 5.67
CA GLY A 177 -15.78 21.66 5.11
C GLY A 177 -17.03 21.08 4.43
N CYS A 178 -17.73 20.15 5.06
CA CYS A 178 -18.89 19.46 4.47
C CYS A 178 -20.26 20.13 4.72
N GLY A 179 -20.29 21.30 5.37
CA GLY A 179 -21.53 22.01 5.74
C GLY A 179 -22.04 21.73 7.16
N LEU A 180 -21.39 20.81 7.89
CA LEU A 180 -21.55 20.61 9.34
C LEU A 180 -20.38 21.26 10.11
N GLY A 181 -20.31 21.03 11.42
CA GLY A 181 -19.11 21.34 12.19
C GLY A 181 -17.91 20.50 11.73
N ALA A 182 -16.70 21.03 11.90
CA ALA A 182 -15.48 20.45 11.33
C ALA A 182 -15.23 18.99 11.79
N MET A 183 -15.50 18.68 13.06
CA MET A 183 -15.28 17.34 13.59
C MET A 183 -16.39 16.39 13.19
N GLU A 184 -17.62 16.89 13.09
CA GLU A 184 -18.77 16.16 12.56
C GLU A 184 -18.54 15.78 11.10
N CYS A 185 -17.95 16.68 10.29
CA CYS A 185 -17.57 16.37 8.92
C CYS A 185 -16.53 15.26 8.78
N LEU A 186 -15.74 15.02 9.83
CA LEU A 186 -14.75 13.95 9.91
C LEU A 186 -15.24 12.76 10.76
N GLY A 187 -16.50 12.79 11.20
CA GLY A 187 -17.12 11.80 12.08
C GLY A 187 -17.48 10.49 11.39
N VAL A 188 -17.99 9.55 12.16
CA VAL A 188 -18.32 8.19 11.68
C VAL A 188 -19.48 8.19 10.68
N GLU A 189 -20.47 9.07 10.84
CA GLU A 189 -21.62 9.16 9.93
C GLU A 189 -21.17 9.61 8.53
N GLN A 190 -20.36 10.66 8.45
CA GLN A 190 -19.79 11.16 7.20
C GLN A 190 -18.80 10.16 6.61
N TYR A 191 -18.03 9.48 7.44
CA TYR A 191 -17.17 8.38 6.99
C TYR A 191 -17.98 7.30 6.26
N ILE A 192 -19.07 6.82 6.86
CA ILE A 192 -19.92 5.79 6.25
C ILE A 192 -20.50 6.29 4.93
N GLU A 193 -21.03 7.50 4.91
CA GLU A 193 -21.62 8.10 3.72
C GLU A 193 -20.58 8.25 2.60
N GLN A 194 -19.43 8.84 2.88
CA GLN A 194 -18.42 9.11 1.87
C GLN A 194 -17.74 7.83 1.35
N ILE A 195 -17.42 6.90 2.23
CA ILE A 195 -16.75 5.66 1.84
C ILE A 195 -17.71 4.69 1.16
N PHE A 196 -18.92 4.46 1.69
CA PHE A 196 -19.76 3.36 1.21
C PHE A 196 -20.97 3.78 0.36
N LEU A 197 -21.35 5.07 0.36
CA LEU A 197 -22.47 5.56 -0.44
C LEU A 197 -22.02 6.48 -1.58
N ASN A 198 -21.01 7.31 -1.34
CA ASN A 198 -20.49 8.28 -2.33
C ASN A 198 -19.16 7.84 -2.98
N SER A 199 -18.75 6.58 -2.78
CA SER A 199 -17.62 5.97 -3.49
C SER A 199 -17.93 4.52 -3.86
N ASP A 200 -17.15 3.95 -4.78
CA ASP A 200 -17.25 2.54 -5.18
C ASP A 200 -16.52 1.58 -4.20
N THR A 201 -16.09 2.06 -3.03
CA THR A 201 -15.36 1.26 -2.04
C THR A 201 -16.18 0.07 -1.56
N SER A 202 -15.64 -1.13 -1.82
CA SER A 202 -16.23 -2.39 -1.40
C SER A 202 -15.86 -2.71 0.05
N VAL A 203 -14.58 -2.62 0.39
CA VAL A 203 -14.10 -2.83 1.76
C VAL A 203 -13.11 -1.72 2.10
N ALA A 204 -13.14 -1.22 3.32
CA ALA A 204 -12.21 -0.22 3.82
C ALA A 204 -11.44 -0.72 5.05
N VAL A 205 -10.20 -0.25 5.20
CA VAL A 205 -9.38 -0.43 6.39
C VAL A 205 -9.42 0.85 7.21
N LEU A 206 -9.99 0.78 8.40
CA LEU A 206 -9.96 1.86 9.36
C LEU A 206 -8.70 1.78 10.22
N SER A 207 -7.97 2.89 10.31
CA SER A 207 -6.85 3.05 11.21
C SER A 207 -6.84 4.45 11.82
N SER A 208 -5.95 4.68 12.79
CA SER A 208 -5.84 5.99 13.44
C SER A 208 -4.52 6.70 13.12
N VAL A 209 -4.30 7.86 13.75
CA VAL A 209 -3.08 8.65 13.77
C VAL A 209 -2.36 8.51 15.13
N PRO A 210 -1.03 8.69 15.19
CA PRO A 210 -0.28 8.39 16.40
C PRO A 210 -0.47 9.48 17.46
N ALA A 211 -0.57 9.07 18.72
CA ALA A 211 -0.57 9.94 19.88
C ALA A 211 -0.03 9.17 21.10
N ALA A 212 0.55 9.88 22.06
CA ALA A 212 0.84 9.28 23.36
C ALA A 212 -0.48 9.05 24.11
N LEU A 213 -0.56 8.00 24.91
CA LEU A 213 -1.66 7.82 25.84
C LEU A 213 -1.57 8.89 26.95
N CYS A 214 -2.72 9.42 27.34
CA CYS A 214 -2.74 10.31 28.50
C CYS A 214 -2.46 9.51 29.78
N SER A 215 -1.70 10.11 30.69
CA SER A 215 -1.35 9.56 31.99
C SER A 215 -1.19 10.67 33.02
N ASP A 216 -0.90 10.31 34.28
CA ASP A 216 -0.60 11.27 35.35
C ASP A 216 0.56 12.22 34.99
N THR A 217 1.44 11.80 34.08
CA THR A 217 2.60 12.59 33.64
C THR A 217 2.44 13.20 32.25
N ILE A 218 1.49 12.71 31.44
CA ILE A 218 1.19 13.20 30.10
C ILE A 218 -0.29 13.61 30.06
N THR A 219 -0.57 14.87 30.36
CA THR A 219 -1.95 15.39 30.49
C THR A 219 -2.36 16.31 29.34
N SER A 220 -1.47 16.58 28.39
CA SER A 220 -1.73 17.43 27.23
C SER A 220 -0.97 16.92 25.99
N ASN A 221 -1.52 17.22 24.81
CA ASN A 221 -1.07 16.69 23.51
C ASN A 221 -1.00 15.14 23.50
N CYS A 222 -1.93 14.51 24.21
CA CYS A 222 -2.11 13.07 24.32
C CYS A 222 -3.51 12.68 23.88
N ASP A 223 -3.76 11.39 23.73
CA ASP A 223 -4.92 10.80 23.07
C ASP A 223 -4.98 11.04 21.57
N SER A 224 -5.40 9.97 20.90
CA SER A 224 -5.64 9.98 19.46
C SER A 224 -7.08 10.42 19.16
N PRO A 225 -7.32 11.07 18.00
CA PRO A 225 -8.66 11.36 17.50
C PRO A 225 -9.58 10.15 17.33
N LEU A 226 -9.00 8.95 17.28
CA LEU A 226 -9.72 7.69 17.28
C LEU A 226 -8.87 6.62 17.99
N ARG A 227 -9.32 6.13 19.14
CA ARG A 227 -8.63 5.10 19.93
C ARG A 227 -8.86 3.71 19.33
N ASN A 228 -8.06 2.72 19.74
CA ASN A 228 -8.16 1.37 19.21
C ASN A 228 -9.52 0.73 19.47
N GLU A 229 -10.09 1.00 20.65
CA GLU A 229 -11.43 0.53 21.03
C GLU A 229 -12.48 1.15 20.10
N GLU A 230 -12.38 2.44 19.81
CA GLU A 230 -13.29 3.17 18.92
C GLU A 230 -13.16 2.74 17.45
N ILE A 231 -11.96 2.34 17.01
CA ILE A 231 -11.75 1.71 15.68
C ILE A 231 -12.53 0.39 15.61
N ILE A 232 -12.41 -0.45 16.64
CA ILE A 232 -13.09 -1.75 16.71
C ILE A 232 -14.61 -1.54 16.74
N GLU A 233 -15.11 -0.63 17.58
CA GLU A 233 -16.53 -0.27 17.66
C GLU A 233 -17.07 0.22 16.32
N SER A 234 -16.31 1.06 15.61
CA SER A 234 -16.70 1.58 14.29
C SER A 234 -16.72 0.48 13.23
N ARG A 235 -15.77 -0.47 13.27
CA ARG A 235 -15.79 -1.68 12.42
C ARG A 235 -17.06 -2.49 12.67
N GLU A 236 -17.36 -2.80 13.92
CA GLU A 236 -18.54 -3.60 14.29
C GLU A 236 -19.85 -2.91 13.89
N LEU A 237 -19.95 -1.60 14.12
CA LEU A 237 -21.10 -0.79 13.71
C LEU A 237 -21.34 -0.91 12.21
N VAL A 238 -20.32 -0.64 11.39
CA VAL A 238 -20.48 -0.65 9.93
C VAL A 238 -20.79 -2.04 9.41
N ASN A 239 -20.10 -3.07 9.92
CA ASN A 239 -20.32 -4.45 9.49
C ASN A 239 -21.71 -4.96 9.90
N SER A 240 -22.22 -4.54 11.06
CA SER A 240 -23.57 -4.82 11.52
C SER A 240 -24.62 -4.15 10.64
N LEU A 241 -24.47 -2.85 10.35
CA LEU A 241 -25.36 -2.10 9.46
C LEU A 241 -25.41 -2.70 8.04
N ALA A 242 -24.28 -3.20 7.54
CA ALA A 242 -24.17 -3.78 6.21
C ALA A 242 -24.48 -5.28 6.13
N HIS A 243 -24.68 -5.95 7.27
CA HIS A 243 -24.79 -7.42 7.38
C HIS A 243 -23.69 -8.17 6.60
N SER A 244 -22.50 -7.58 6.52
CA SER A 244 -21.35 -8.08 5.75
C SER A 244 -20.07 -7.39 6.22
N GLN A 245 -18.91 -7.99 5.92
CA GLN A 245 -17.61 -7.40 6.25
C GLN A 245 -17.28 -6.27 5.26
N ARG A 246 -17.55 -5.02 5.65
CA ARG A 246 -17.27 -3.80 4.88
C ARG A 246 -16.11 -3.01 5.45
N VAL A 247 -15.80 -3.17 6.73
CA VAL A 247 -14.65 -2.56 7.39
C VAL A 247 -13.79 -3.64 8.04
N ILE A 248 -12.47 -3.47 7.94
CA ILE A 248 -11.49 -4.13 8.79
C ILE A 248 -10.63 -3.07 9.49
N ASN A 249 -9.92 -3.43 10.55
CA ASN A 249 -9.16 -2.50 11.37
C ASN A 249 -7.66 -2.79 11.37
N HIS A 250 -6.86 -1.72 11.30
CA HIS A 250 -5.47 -1.75 11.75
C HIS A 250 -5.36 -0.99 13.08
N CYS A 251 -4.89 -1.67 14.13
CA CYS A 251 -4.77 -1.07 15.45
C CYS A 251 -3.45 -0.30 15.58
N MET A 252 -3.54 0.91 16.11
CA MET A 252 -2.41 1.81 16.33
C MET A 252 -1.52 1.30 17.47
N ILE A 253 -0.22 1.26 17.21
CA ILE A 253 0.81 1.03 18.23
C ILE A 253 1.88 2.14 18.10
N VAL A 254 2.27 2.72 19.23
CA VAL A 254 3.27 3.80 19.34
C VAL A 254 4.45 3.36 20.22
N PRO A 255 5.27 2.39 19.75
CA PRO A 255 6.21 1.66 20.60
C PRO A 255 7.35 2.52 21.17
N ASN A 256 7.54 3.73 20.65
CA ASN A 256 8.56 4.69 21.11
C ASN A 256 8.12 5.58 22.28
N VAL A 257 6.89 5.43 22.78
CA VAL A 257 6.39 6.16 23.97
C VAL A 257 6.68 5.36 25.24
N ASP A 258 6.11 4.16 25.34
CA ASP A 258 6.40 3.16 26.35
C ASP A 258 6.30 1.79 25.70
N LEU A 259 7.43 1.17 25.40
CA LEU A 259 7.44 -0.10 24.68
C LEU A 259 6.68 -1.18 25.45
N ALA A 260 6.90 -1.30 26.77
CA ALA A 260 6.32 -2.38 27.56
C ALA A 260 4.79 -2.27 27.62
N GLU A 261 4.28 -1.06 27.84
CA GLU A 261 2.84 -0.79 27.80
C GLU A 261 2.26 -1.10 26.41
N GLN A 262 2.93 -0.68 25.35
CA GLN A 262 2.45 -0.87 23.98
C GLN A 262 2.46 -2.35 23.54
N LEU A 263 3.44 -3.15 23.96
CA LEU A 263 3.41 -4.60 23.72
C LEU A 263 2.27 -5.28 24.50
N SER A 264 1.96 -4.82 25.71
CA SER A 264 0.81 -5.31 26.48
C SER A 264 -0.53 -4.92 25.83
N ILE A 265 -0.61 -3.75 25.19
CA ILE A 265 -1.78 -3.33 24.41
C ILE A 265 -1.99 -4.25 23.20
N MET A 266 -0.92 -4.69 22.53
CA MET A 266 -1.05 -5.67 21.44
C MET A 266 -1.67 -6.99 21.94
N ASP A 267 -1.25 -7.49 23.11
CA ASP A 267 -1.83 -8.69 23.72
C ASP A 267 -3.32 -8.49 24.05
N ALA A 268 -3.65 -7.37 24.71
CA ALA A 268 -5.02 -7.05 25.10
C ALA A 268 -5.95 -7.00 23.88
N ILE A 269 -5.59 -6.22 22.85
CA ILE A 269 -6.36 -6.08 21.62
C ILE A 269 -6.57 -7.44 20.97
N HIS A 270 -5.52 -8.25 20.82
CA HIS A 270 -5.64 -9.57 20.19
C HIS A 270 -6.53 -10.54 21.00
N SER A 271 -6.53 -10.44 22.32
CA SER A 271 -7.36 -11.29 23.18
C SER A 271 -8.84 -10.89 23.20
N GLU A 272 -9.13 -9.61 22.94
CA GLU A 272 -10.47 -9.03 23.07
C GLU A 272 -11.17 -8.83 21.72
N SER A 273 -10.42 -8.69 20.63
CA SER A 273 -10.98 -8.44 19.29
C SER A 273 -10.09 -8.94 18.16
N GLU A 274 -10.66 -9.06 16.97
CA GLU A 274 -9.89 -9.28 15.76
C GLU A 274 -9.12 -8.02 15.35
N VAL A 275 -7.88 -8.22 14.94
CA VAL A 275 -7.01 -7.18 14.38
C VAL A 275 -6.37 -7.70 13.11
N ALA A 276 -6.53 -6.97 12.00
CA ALA A 276 -5.99 -7.40 10.71
C ALA A 276 -4.48 -7.08 10.59
N ALA A 277 -4.03 -5.97 11.18
CA ALA A 277 -2.63 -5.57 11.19
C ALA A 277 -2.33 -4.52 12.27
N TRP A 278 -1.04 -4.33 12.55
CA TRP A 278 -0.54 -3.29 13.45
C TRP A 278 -0.13 -2.05 12.66
N LYS A 279 -0.76 -0.90 12.94
CA LYS A 279 -0.43 0.39 12.34
C LYS A 279 0.60 1.12 13.20
N CYS A 280 1.64 1.66 12.59
CA CYS A 280 2.57 2.54 13.30
C CYS A 280 3.11 3.69 12.42
N TYR A 281 3.66 4.70 13.09
CA TYR A 281 4.19 5.92 12.48
C TYR A 281 5.63 6.18 12.97
N PRO A 282 6.64 5.48 12.41
CA PRO A 282 8.04 5.70 12.77
C PRO A 282 8.52 7.17 12.73
N PRO A 283 8.06 8.03 11.81
CA PRO A 283 8.41 9.45 11.82
C PRO A 283 7.91 10.25 13.03
N TRP A 284 6.94 9.73 13.79
CA TRP A 284 6.33 10.44 14.90
C TRP A 284 6.98 10.06 16.24
N GLY A 285 7.06 11.04 17.14
CA GLY A 285 7.34 10.81 18.55
C GLY A 285 6.95 12.00 19.41
N PRO A 286 6.80 11.81 20.74
CA PRO A 286 6.25 12.82 21.66
C PRO A 286 7.11 14.10 21.74
N LYS A 287 8.40 14.00 21.38
CA LYS A 287 9.35 15.12 21.33
C LYS A 287 9.73 15.54 19.90
N GLY A 288 8.93 15.14 18.90
CA GLY A 288 9.22 15.38 17.48
C GLY A 288 10.41 14.57 16.94
N THR A 289 10.86 13.56 17.68
CA THR A 289 11.93 12.64 17.25
C THR A 289 11.31 11.30 16.89
N GLY A 290 11.52 10.84 15.65
CA GLY A 290 11.05 9.56 15.18
C GLY A 290 11.95 8.41 15.64
N TRP A 291 11.64 7.22 15.15
CA TRP A 291 12.36 5.97 15.38
C TRP A 291 12.42 5.15 14.10
N ARG A 292 13.24 4.10 14.08
CA ARG A 292 13.38 3.19 12.94
C ARG A 292 12.85 1.79 13.26
N LEU A 293 12.35 1.10 12.25
CA LEU A 293 11.88 -0.29 12.40
C LEU A 293 13.00 -1.24 12.81
N ASP A 294 14.23 -0.97 12.37
CA ASP A 294 15.42 -1.76 12.70
C ASP A 294 16.08 -1.36 14.04
N ASP A 295 15.45 -0.46 14.82
CA ASP A 295 15.93 -0.10 16.15
C ASP A 295 15.83 -1.31 17.11
N PRO A 296 16.94 -1.78 17.71
CA PRO A 296 16.94 -2.95 18.56
C PRO A 296 16.18 -2.75 19.89
N SER A 297 15.94 -1.50 20.28
CA SER A 297 15.26 -1.14 21.53
C SER A 297 13.78 -0.77 21.34
N ILE A 298 13.32 -0.57 20.10
CA ILE A 298 11.94 -0.14 19.81
C ILE A 298 11.30 -1.00 18.73
N GLY A 299 11.90 -1.01 17.53
CA GLY A 299 11.29 -1.60 16.34
C GLY A 299 11.37 -3.12 16.29
N LEU A 300 12.54 -3.71 16.57
CA LEU A 300 12.68 -5.17 16.55
C LEU A 300 11.78 -5.87 17.61
N PRO A 301 11.69 -5.40 18.87
CA PRO A 301 10.78 -5.99 19.85
C PRO A 301 9.31 -5.88 19.46
N PHE A 302 8.88 -4.75 18.88
CA PHE A 302 7.53 -4.56 18.37
C PHE A 302 7.17 -5.57 17.26
N ILE A 303 8.07 -5.74 16.29
CA ILE A 303 7.85 -6.68 15.18
C ILE A 303 7.83 -8.12 15.68
N GLN A 304 8.77 -8.49 16.56
CA GLN A 304 8.81 -9.80 17.19
C GLN A 304 7.49 -10.11 17.91
N LYS A 305 6.95 -9.15 18.66
CA LYS A 305 5.68 -9.31 19.37
C LYS A 305 4.50 -9.60 18.43
N GLY A 306 4.37 -8.85 17.34
CA GLY A 306 3.28 -9.09 16.37
C GLY A 306 3.35 -10.49 15.75
N ILE A 307 4.56 -10.99 15.49
CA ILE A 307 4.79 -12.35 14.98
C ILE A 307 4.42 -13.40 16.04
N GLU A 308 4.83 -13.22 17.29
CA GLU A 308 4.52 -14.15 18.39
C GLU A 308 3.02 -14.24 18.69
N ILE A 309 2.31 -13.11 18.59
CA ILE A 309 0.85 -13.06 18.71
C ILE A 309 0.16 -13.80 17.55
N GLY A 310 0.85 -13.99 16.43
CA GLY A 310 0.28 -14.60 15.22
C GLY A 310 -0.39 -13.60 14.28
N VAL A 311 -0.13 -12.30 14.45
CA VAL A 311 -0.57 -11.22 13.54
C VAL A 311 0.67 -10.53 12.96
N PRO A 312 1.34 -11.14 11.95
CA PRO A 312 2.64 -10.68 11.46
C PRO A 312 2.53 -9.58 10.40
N ILE A 313 1.45 -8.79 10.38
CA ILE A 313 1.20 -7.74 9.38
C ILE A 313 1.41 -6.37 10.04
N PHE A 314 2.32 -5.58 9.48
CA PHE A 314 2.73 -4.27 10.00
C PHE A 314 2.54 -3.20 8.93
N CYS A 315 1.69 -2.23 9.22
CA CYS A 315 1.31 -1.16 8.31
C CYS A 315 2.02 0.13 8.73
N ILE A 316 2.99 0.56 7.93
CA ILE A 316 3.97 1.56 8.33
C ILE A 316 3.75 2.85 7.57
N HIS A 317 3.60 3.95 8.31
CA HIS A 317 3.65 5.28 7.72
C HIS A 317 5.10 5.67 7.41
N LYS A 318 5.50 5.58 6.14
CA LYS A 318 6.76 6.09 5.60
C LYS A 318 6.43 6.98 4.39
N GLY A 319 7.37 7.84 4.01
CA GLY A 319 7.22 8.74 2.87
C GLY A 319 6.78 10.16 3.23
N ILE A 320 5.48 10.45 3.16
CA ILE A 320 4.95 11.83 3.33
C ILE A 320 5.03 12.25 4.81
N PRO A 321 5.85 13.26 5.17
CA PRO A 321 5.88 13.77 6.53
C PRO A 321 4.62 14.60 6.82
N LEU A 322 3.99 14.35 7.96
CA LEU A 322 3.01 15.26 8.52
C LEU A 322 3.71 16.39 9.30
N PRO A 323 3.07 17.55 9.51
CA PRO A 323 3.65 18.63 10.31
C PRO A 323 4.13 18.12 11.68
N GLY A 324 5.36 18.46 12.05
CA GLY A 324 5.98 18.05 13.32
C GLY A 324 6.59 16.64 13.33
N PHE A 325 6.54 15.90 12.21
CA PHE A 325 7.17 14.58 12.11
C PHE A 325 8.65 14.72 11.73
N ASP A 326 9.46 13.79 12.23
CA ASP A 326 10.86 13.66 11.88
C ASP A 326 11.01 13.09 10.47
N SER A 327 11.32 13.96 9.51
CA SER A 327 11.48 13.61 8.11
C SER A 327 12.60 12.59 7.86
N LYS A 328 13.58 12.44 8.77
CA LYS A 328 14.62 11.41 8.61
C LYS A 328 14.05 10.01 8.71
N ASN A 329 13.02 9.84 9.53
CA ASN A 329 12.40 8.56 9.80
C ASN A 329 11.24 8.24 8.85
N THR A 330 10.98 9.07 7.83
CA THR A 330 10.07 8.75 6.73
C THR A 330 10.72 7.89 5.64
N ASP A 331 12.05 7.75 5.63
CA ASP A 331 12.75 6.89 4.68
C ASP A 331 12.44 5.39 4.96
N PRO A 332 12.06 4.60 3.94
CA PRO A 332 11.76 3.17 4.11
C PRO A 332 13.00 2.25 4.12
N ALA A 333 14.23 2.78 4.19
CA ALA A 333 15.46 1.98 4.18
C ALA A 333 15.52 0.91 5.28
N ASP A 334 14.91 1.15 6.44
CA ASP A 334 14.81 0.16 7.54
C ASP A 334 13.91 -1.04 7.19
N VAL A 335 12.97 -0.89 6.25
CA VAL A 335 12.00 -1.94 5.89
C VAL A 335 12.71 -3.17 5.31
N GLY A 336 13.72 -2.97 4.45
CA GLY A 336 14.47 -4.09 3.87
C GLY A 336 15.28 -4.87 4.92
N VAL A 337 15.83 -4.16 5.91
CA VAL A 337 16.56 -4.74 7.03
C VAL A 337 15.64 -5.63 7.87
N VAL A 338 14.49 -5.09 8.30
CA VAL A 338 13.57 -5.87 9.14
C VAL A 338 12.87 -6.99 8.38
N ALA A 339 12.60 -6.84 7.09
CA ALA A 339 12.05 -7.91 6.26
C ALA A 339 13.03 -9.11 6.14
N LYS A 340 14.34 -8.84 6.17
CA LYS A 340 15.37 -9.88 6.21
C LYS A 340 15.48 -10.55 7.58
N ILE A 341 15.38 -9.77 8.66
CA ILE A 341 15.42 -10.28 10.05
C ILE A 341 14.17 -11.14 10.34
N PHE A 342 13.00 -10.70 9.85
CA PHE A 342 11.70 -11.30 10.11
C PHE A 342 11.02 -11.78 8.81
N PRO A 343 11.43 -12.91 8.22
CA PRO A 343 10.87 -13.40 6.95
C PRO A 343 9.38 -13.78 7.04
N SER A 344 8.86 -14.02 8.24
CA SER A 344 7.42 -14.22 8.48
C SER A 344 6.62 -12.92 8.56
N GLY A 345 7.29 -11.78 8.77
CA GLY A 345 6.68 -10.45 8.79
C GLY A 345 6.19 -10.02 7.42
N ARG A 346 5.11 -9.25 7.38
CA ARG A 346 4.55 -8.62 6.17
C ARG A 346 4.45 -7.13 6.42
N PHE A 347 5.17 -6.35 5.62
CA PHE A 347 5.29 -4.90 5.81
C PHE A 347 4.54 -4.17 4.70
N ILE A 348 3.47 -3.46 5.06
CA ILE A 348 2.71 -2.61 4.14
C ILE A 348 3.18 -1.18 4.34
N VAL A 349 3.87 -0.63 3.35
CA VAL A 349 4.43 0.72 3.40
C VAL A 349 3.48 1.70 2.74
N TYR A 350 2.94 2.61 3.54
CA TYR A 350 2.02 3.63 3.03
C TYR A 350 2.73 4.75 2.27
N HIS A 351 1.93 5.53 1.54
CA HIS A 351 2.39 6.62 0.68
C HIS A 351 3.51 6.22 -0.29
N SER A 352 3.53 4.95 -0.72
CA SER A 352 4.54 4.38 -1.61
C SER A 352 5.99 4.51 -1.09
N GLY A 353 6.18 4.76 0.22
CA GLY A 353 7.50 5.12 0.76
C GLY A 353 8.11 6.38 0.11
N TYR A 354 7.25 7.27 -0.41
CA TYR A 354 7.65 8.39 -1.25
C TYR A 354 8.55 9.38 -0.50
N LYS A 355 9.81 9.49 -0.92
CA LYS A 355 10.77 10.40 -0.28
C LYS A 355 10.40 11.86 -0.55
N HIS A 356 10.17 12.64 0.51
CA HIS A 356 9.95 14.09 0.44
C HIS A 356 11.21 14.87 0.83
N GLY A 357 11.46 15.98 0.13
CA GLY A 357 12.52 16.95 0.46
C GLY A 357 13.80 16.82 -0.38
N SER A 358 14.64 17.85 -0.32
CA SER A 358 15.90 17.97 -1.07
C SER A 358 17.04 17.10 -0.52
N ASP A 359 16.92 16.62 0.72
CA ASP A 359 18.06 16.12 1.52
C ASP A 359 18.16 14.58 1.56
N ALA A 360 17.28 13.87 0.86
CA ALA A 360 17.47 12.44 0.65
C ALA A 360 18.70 12.22 -0.24
N PRO A 361 19.66 11.34 0.12
CA PRO A 361 20.75 10.99 -0.79
C PRO A 361 20.15 10.43 -2.08
N LYS A 362 20.13 11.28 -3.11
CA LYS A 362 19.79 10.91 -4.49
C LYS A 362 21.03 10.26 -5.06
N GLY A 363 21.10 8.93 -4.97
CA GLY A 363 22.24 8.16 -5.46
C GLY A 363 21.79 6.83 -6.05
N PRO A 364 22.62 6.21 -6.91
CA PRO A 364 22.44 4.82 -7.29
C PRO A 364 22.36 3.93 -6.05
N TYR A 365 21.70 2.78 -6.17
CA TYR A 365 21.71 1.73 -5.14
C TYR A 365 23.15 1.45 -4.70
N ASP A 366 23.44 1.62 -3.42
CA ASP A 366 24.71 1.25 -2.81
C ASP A 366 24.53 -0.09 -2.10
N PRO A 367 25.15 -1.18 -2.59
CA PRO A 367 25.04 -2.50 -1.97
C PRO A 367 25.68 -2.59 -0.57
N ASN A 368 26.39 -1.54 -0.12
CA ASN A 368 27.08 -1.50 1.16
C ASN A 368 26.38 -0.65 2.23
N ASN A 369 25.23 -0.04 1.91
CA ASN A 369 24.43 0.78 2.84
C ASN A 369 23.43 -0.04 3.67
#